data_AF-A0A8D8VPA3-F1
#
_entry.id   AF-A0A8D8VPA3-F1
#
_cell.length_a   1.000
_cell.length_b   1.000
_cell.length_c   1.000
_cell.angle_alpha   90.00
_cell.angle_beta   90.00
_cell.angle_gamma   90.00
#
_symmetry.space_group_name_H-M   'P 1'
#
loop_
_entity.id
_entity.type
_entity.pdbx_description
1 polymer ?
#
loop_
_entity_poly.entity_id
_entity_poly.type
_entity_poly.pdbx_seq_one_letter_code
_entity_poly.pdbx_strand_id
1 'polypeptide(L)'
;MRRNHYILICAVSVTLWVFVSHYIFLGRTNFDFSSSGNVDKTLTELSADINSELEIHNSMIEKLEQNIIAKKREQEKAEQERMQVVINNEKFHYSNSAIPVIVIACNRVSVSRCLDMLIKYRPSVEKFPIIVSQDCNHEATTNVIKSYQNQVHLIQQPDQSDISVPPKEKKFKGYFKIARHYGWAMNQTFNEFNFNTAIIIEDDLDIAPDFYEYFLGTYPLLKNDPSLWCVSAWNDNGKPNLIDTRSPELLYRTDFFPGLGWMLTKDLWDEISNKWPRSYWDDWIRQPEQRKDRSCIRPEVSRTRTFGKIGVSNGMYFDKHLKFINLNDKFVPFTKLNLTYLLRENYDVEYVKLVYALPTVTYEELKMNTIQHNGAVRIAYYTKDQFRRNAKFLGLMDDFRSGVPRTGYRGIVSFIYNSRRVFLAPHPSWRGYDPTW
;
A
#
# COMPACT_ATOMS: atom_id res chain seq x y z
N MET A 1 -33.47 51.64 -31.80
CA MET A 1 -34.41 51.61 -30.65
C MET A 1 -33.76 51.38 -29.26
N ARG A 2 -32.44 51.15 -29.11
CA ARG A 2 -31.82 50.97 -27.78
C ARG A 2 -31.14 52.20 -27.17
N ARG A 3 -30.73 53.20 -27.95
CA ARG A 3 -29.99 54.37 -27.42
C ARG A 3 -30.87 55.38 -26.68
N ASN A 4 -32.09 55.61 -27.16
CA ASN A 4 -33.02 56.57 -26.53
C ASN A 4 -33.64 56.05 -25.22
N HIS A 5 -33.72 54.72 -25.03
CA HIS A 5 -34.16 54.13 -23.76
C HIS A 5 -33.12 54.29 -22.64
N TYR A 6 -31.83 54.17 -22.96
CA TYR A 6 -30.76 54.38 -21.96
C TYR A 6 -30.69 55.83 -21.49
N ILE A 7 -30.89 56.79 -22.40
CA ILE A 7 -30.95 58.22 -22.04
C ILE A 7 -32.17 58.50 -21.15
N LEU A 8 -33.33 57.90 -21.45
CA LEU A 8 -34.54 58.04 -20.64
C LEU A 8 -34.35 57.42 -19.23
N ILE A 9 -33.74 56.24 -19.13
CA ILE A 9 -33.48 55.58 -17.84
C ILE A 9 -32.46 56.37 -17.01
N CYS A 10 -31.39 56.88 -17.62
CA CYS A 10 -30.42 57.73 -16.93
C CYS A 10 -31.06 59.05 -16.46
N ALA A 11 -31.90 59.66 -17.30
CA ALA A 11 -32.63 60.87 -16.92
C ALA A 11 -33.58 60.63 -15.74
N VAL A 12 -34.31 59.50 -15.73
CA VAL A 12 -35.20 59.12 -14.62
C VAL A 12 -34.41 58.79 -13.34
N SER A 13 -33.25 58.13 -13.47
CA SER A 13 -32.41 57.82 -12.31
C SER A 13 -31.80 59.08 -11.67
N VAL A 14 -31.38 60.04 -12.49
CA VAL A 14 -30.83 61.32 -12.00
C VAL A 14 -31.94 62.17 -11.38
N THR A 15 -33.13 62.24 -11.97
CA THR A 15 -34.26 62.97 -11.36
C THR A 15 -34.72 62.32 -10.07
N LEU A 16 -34.74 60.98 -9.98
CA LEU A 16 -35.04 60.28 -8.74
C LEU A 16 -33.97 60.54 -7.67
N TRP A 17 -32.69 60.55 -8.04
CA TRP A 17 -31.60 60.83 -7.11
C TRP A 17 -31.59 62.29 -6.64
N VAL A 18 -31.90 63.25 -7.51
CA VAL A 18 -32.09 64.65 -7.14
C VAL A 18 -33.33 64.80 -6.26
N PHE A 19 -34.43 64.09 -6.53
CA PHE A 19 -35.64 64.15 -5.70
C PHE A 19 -35.41 63.55 -4.31
N VAL A 20 -34.76 62.38 -4.22
CA VAL A 20 -34.38 61.76 -2.93
C VAL A 20 -33.38 62.63 -2.18
N SER A 21 -32.37 63.17 -2.86
CA SER A 21 -31.39 64.08 -2.23
C SER A 21 -32.05 65.38 -1.78
N HIS A 22 -32.96 65.94 -2.57
CA HIS A 22 -33.73 67.13 -2.21
C HIS A 22 -34.68 66.84 -1.07
N TYR A 23 -35.29 65.65 -0.99
CA TYR A 23 -36.14 65.25 0.14
C TYR A 23 -35.33 65.01 1.42
N ILE A 24 -34.13 64.43 1.31
CA ILE A 24 -33.20 64.27 2.44
C ILE A 24 -32.66 65.63 2.91
N PHE A 25 -32.39 66.56 2.00
CA PHE A 25 -31.91 67.91 2.33
C PHE A 25 -33.03 68.87 2.76
N LEU A 26 -34.27 68.74 2.27
CA LEU A 26 -35.46 69.44 2.79
C LEU A 26 -35.91 68.87 4.14
N GLY A 27 -35.72 67.57 4.37
CA GLY A 27 -35.82 66.96 5.70
C GLY A 27 -34.73 67.45 6.66
N ARG A 28 -33.73 68.18 6.15
CA ARG A 28 -32.70 68.90 6.89
C ARG A 28 -32.79 70.40 6.63
N THR A 29 -33.93 71.02 6.94
CA THR A 29 -33.94 72.46 7.21
C THR A 29 -34.54 72.76 8.57
N ASN A 30 -33.67 73.38 9.37
CA ASN A 30 -33.93 74.24 10.52
C ASN A 30 -34.40 73.55 11.80
N PHE A 31 -33.47 72.88 12.47
CA PHE A 31 -33.42 73.01 13.92
C PHE A 31 -32.90 74.42 14.22
N ASP A 32 -33.84 75.37 14.29
CA ASP A 32 -33.62 76.64 14.96
C ASP A 32 -33.13 76.35 16.38
N PHE A 33 -31.97 76.88 16.73
CA PHE A 33 -31.51 76.95 18.10
C PHE A 33 -32.30 78.04 18.82
N SER A 34 -33.57 77.74 19.11
CA SER A 34 -34.38 78.47 20.08
C SER A 34 -34.98 77.45 21.04
N SER A 35 -34.99 77.80 22.33
CA SER A 35 -35.52 77.02 23.46
C SER A 35 -34.53 76.05 24.14
N SER A 36 -33.89 76.56 25.19
CA SER A 36 -33.23 75.83 26.27
C SER A 36 -34.22 75.03 27.14
N GLY A 37 -35.04 74.17 26.54
CA GLY A 37 -36.17 73.55 27.24
C GLY A 37 -36.39 72.05 27.06
N ASN A 38 -35.67 71.36 26.17
CA ASN A 38 -35.99 69.94 25.91
C ASN A 38 -34.80 69.04 25.53
N VAL A 39 -33.57 69.51 25.68
CA VAL A 39 -32.35 68.72 25.44
C VAL A 39 -32.24 67.57 26.44
N ASP A 40 -32.60 67.82 27.70
CA ASP A 40 -32.59 66.80 28.75
C ASP A 40 -33.51 65.62 28.41
N LYS A 41 -34.71 65.90 27.89
CA LYS A 41 -35.71 64.86 27.60
C LYS A 41 -35.28 63.93 26.48
N THR A 42 -34.71 64.49 25.40
CA THR A 42 -34.15 63.71 24.29
C THR A 42 -32.88 62.95 24.70
N LEU A 43 -32.05 63.52 25.59
CA LEU A 43 -30.92 62.80 26.20
C LEU A 43 -31.40 61.67 27.11
N THR A 44 -32.52 61.84 27.82
CA THR A 44 -33.06 60.80 28.71
C THR A 44 -33.60 59.63 27.91
N GLU A 45 -34.33 59.90 26.82
CA GLU A 45 -34.86 58.88 25.90
C GLU A 45 -33.73 58.13 25.18
N LEU A 46 -32.71 58.83 24.68
CA LEU A 46 -31.55 58.20 24.05
C LEU A 46 -30.73 57.37 25.04
N SER A 47 -30.57 57.85 26.28
CA SER A 47 -29.92 57.10 27.36
C SER A 47 -30.70 55.83 27.72
N ALA A 48 -32.03 55.88 27.73
CA ALA A 48 -32.88 54.72 27.95
C ALA A 48 -32.74 53.68 26.83
N ASP A 49 -32.73 54.11 25.57
CA ASP A 49 -32.55 53.21 24.42
C ASP A 49 -31.15 52.56 24.42
N ILE A 50 -30.09 53.34 24.68
CA ILE A 50 -28.72 52.82 24.79
C ILE A 50 -28.63 51.79 25.92
N ASN A 51 -29.23 52.04 27.08
CA ASN A 51 -29.24 51.09 28.18
C ASN A 51 -30.00 49.81 27.81
N SER A 52 -31.10 49.90 27.06
CA SER A 52 -31.85 48.74 26.59
C SER A 52 -31.05 47.88 25.60
N GLU A 53 -30.30 48.50 24.68
CA GLU A 53 -29.39 47.78 23.78
C GLU A 53 -28.22 47.16 24.54
N LEU A 54 -27.70 47.84 25.57
CA LEU A 54 -26.63 47.34 26.42
C LEU A 54 -27.08 46.07 27.16
N GLU A 55 -28.31 46.04 27.68
CA GLU A 55 -28.89 44.86 28.33
C GLU A 55 -29.03 43.68 27.36
N ILE A 56 -29.48 43.93 26.13
CA ILE A 56 -29.60 42.89 25.10
C ILE A 56 -28.21 42.33 24.73
N HIS A 57 -27.22 43.21 24.55
CA HIS A 57 -25.84 42.81 24.26
C HIS A 57 -25.24 41.99 25.41
N ASN A 58 -25.41 42.43 26.66
CA ASN A 58 -24.93 41.68 27.82
C ASN A 58 -25.57 40.29 27.89
N SER A 59 -26.87 40.16 27.59
CA SER A 59 -27.54 38.84 27.54
C SER A 59 -27.00 37.95 26.40
N MET A 60 -26.62 38.53 25.27
CA MET A 60 -26.02 37.78 24.16
C MET A 60 -24.60 37.32 24.50
N ILE A 61 -23.82 38.17 25.18
CA ILE A 61 -22.47 37.83 25.64
C ILE A 61 -22.54 36.67 26.64
N GLU A 62 -23.44 36.70 27.62
CA GLU A 62 -23.63 35.59 28.58
C GLU A 62 -24.00 34.28 27.87
N LYS A 63 -24.89 34.32 26.88
CA LYS A 63 -25.23 33.13 26.07
C LYS A 63 -24.05 32.62 25.26
N LEU A 64 -23.21 33.51 24.74
CA LEU A 64 -22.00 33.15 24.00
C LEU A 64 -20.97 32.49 24.91
N GLU A 65 -20.76 33.03 26.10
CA GLU A 65 -19.88 32.47 27.13
C GLU A 65 -20.35 31.08 27.56
N GLN A 66 -21.64 30.90 27.81
CA GLN A 66 -22.19 29.58 28.12
C GLN A 66 -22.01 28.57 26.99
N ASN A 67 -22.18 28.98 25.73
CA ASN A 67 -21.94 28.12 24.56
C ASN A 67 -20.45 27.79 24.38
N ILE A 68 -19.54 28.73 24.66
CA ILE A 68 -18.10 28.49 24.63
C ILE A 68 -17.71 27.50 25.73
N ILE A 69 -18.26 27.64 26.94
CA ILE A 69 -18.04 26.72 28.07
C ILE A 69 -18.59 25.33 27.73
N ALA A 70 -19.79 25.24 27.15
CA ALA A 70 -20.38 23.97 26.72
C ALA A 70 -19.52 23.27 25.65
N LYS A 71 -19.06 24.01 24.63
CA LYS A 71 -18.16 23.48 23.59
C LYS A 71 -16.80 23.06 24.15
N LYS A 72 -16.23 23.82 25.10
CA LYS A 72 -15.00 23.42 25.80
C LYS A 72 -15.20 22.12 26.59
N ARG A 73 -16.32 21.98 27.31
CA ARG A 73 -16.65 20.74 28.02
C ARG A 73 -16.87 19.56 27.07
N GLU A 74 -17.49 19.77 25.91
CA GLU A 74 -17.61 18.72 24.88
C GLU A 74 -16.25 18.34 24.28
N GLN A 75 -15.36 19.30 24.04
CA GLN A 75 -13.99 19.03 23.59
C GLN A 75 -13.18 18.30 24.65
N GLU A 76 -13.21 18.75 25.90
CA GLU A 76 -12.53 18.10 27.03
C GLU A 76 -13.08 16.70 27.26
N LYS A 77 -14.39 16.49 27.12
CA LYS A 77 -15.00 15.15 27.22
C LYS A 77 -14.62 14.26 26.05
N ALA A 78 -14.60 14.77 24.82
CA ALA A 78 -14.13 14.02 23.65
C ALA A 78 -12.63 13.71 23.72
N GLU A 79 -11.82 14.60 24.29
CA GLU A 79 -10.40 14.41 24.54
C GLU A 79 -10.17 13.41 25.67
N GLN A 80 -10.93 13.47 26.75
CA GLN A 80 -10.94 12.47 27.82
C GLN A 80 -11.43 11.10 27.33
N GLU A 81 -12.45 11.03 26.47
CA GLU A 81 -12.92 9.78 25.87
C GLU A 81 -11.87 9.21 24.90
N ARG A 82 -11.19 10.05 24.09
CA ARG A 82 -10.02 9.63 23.30
C ARG A 82 -8.88 9.16 24.18
N MET A 83 -8.60 9.85 25.28
CA MET A 83 -7.54 9.52 26.22
C MET A 83 -7.87 8.24 27.00
N GLN A 84 -9.13 8.00 27.35
CA GLN A 84 -9.61 6.78 28.01
C GLN A 84 -9.57 5.57 27.06
N VAL A 85 -9.86 5.78 25.75
CA VAL A 85 -9.65 4.75 24.70
C VAL A 85 -8.16 4.45 24.52
N VAL A 86 -7.29 5.45 24.62
CA VAL A 86 -5.82 5.27 24.55
C VAL A 86 -5.27 4.59 25.82
N ILE A 87 -5.85 4.84 27.00
CA ILE A 87 -5.40 4.25 28.28
C ILE A 87 -5.84 2.78 28.43
N ASN A 88 -6.96 2.37 27.82
CA ASN A 88 -7.39 0.96 27.81
C ASN A 88 -6.67 0.08 26.78
N ASN A 89 -5.91 0.68 25.85
CA ASN A 89 -4.90 -0.05 25.10
C ASN A 89 -3.63 -0.06 25.95
N GLU A 90 -3.33 -1.19 26.60
CA GLU A 90 -1.94 -1.51 26.93
C GLU A 90 -1.14 -1.27 25.65
N LYS A 91 -0.28 -0.24 25.63
CA LYS A 91 0.66 -0.05 24.52
C LYS A 91 1.45 -1.35 24.45
N PHE A 92 1.17 -2.17 23.45
CA PHE A 92 1.85 -3.43 23.25
C PHE A 92 3.35 -3.14 23.14
N HIS A 93 4.09 -3.46 24.20
CA HIS A 93 5.53 -3.25 24.24
C HIS A 93 6.21 -4.40 23.51
N TYR A 94 6.30 -4.29 22.18
CA TYR A 94 7.10 -5.19 21.38
C TYR A 94 8.58 -4.82 21.47
N SER A 95 9.46 -5.83 21.38
CA SER A 95 10.90 -5.57 21.30
C SER A 95 11.22 -4.81 20.01
N ASN A 96 12.13 -3.83 20.10
CA ASN A 96 12.65 -3.10 18.94
C ASN A 96 13.34 -4.01 17.91
N SER A 97 13.73 -5.23 18.31
CA SER A 97 14.34 -6.23 17.44
C SER A 97 13.34 -7.23 16.86
N ALA A 98 12.04 -7.12 17.17
CA ALA A 98 11.02 -8.02 16.65
C ALA A 98 10.74 -7.74 15.18
N ILE A 99 10.44 -8.80 14.43
CA ILE A 99 9.99 -8.75 13.04
C ILE A 99 8.57 -9.33 13.02
N PRO A 100 7.53 -8.51 13.17
CA PRO A 100 6.15 -8.97 13.17
C PRO A 100 5.79 -9.64 11.84
N VAL A 101 4.91 -10.65 11.92
CA VAL A 101 4.20 -11.16 10.76
C VAL A 101 2.80 -10.56 10.74
N ILE A 102 2.53 -9.73 9.73
CA ILE A 102 1.23 -9.09 9.52
C ILE A 102 0.42 -9.94 8.55
N VAL A 103 -0.66 -10.54 9.05
CA VAL A 103 -1.61 -11.32 8.26
C VAL A 103 -2.74 -10.41 7.80
N ILE A 104 -2.87 -10.22 6.49
CA ILE A 104 -3.98 -9.47 5.88
C ILE A 104 -5.15 -10.43 5.67
N ALA A 105 -6.22 -10.22 6.44
CA ALA A 105 -7.43 -11.06 6.42
C ALA A 105 -8.69 -10.24 6.16
N CYS A 106 -9.77 -10.89 5.73
CA CYS A 106 -11.06 -10.25 5.49
C CYS A 106 -12.20 -11.17 5.94
N ASN A 107 -12.76 -11.95 5.01
CA ASN A 107 -13.98 -12.72 5.19
C ASN A 107 -13.83 -14.22 4.91
N ARG A 108 -12.61 -14.76 5.02
CA ARG A 108 -12.33 -16.18 4.81
C ARG A 108 -12.00 -16.85 6.14
N VAL A 109 -12.84 -17.79 6.57
CA VAL A 109 -12.58 -18.60 7.78
C VAL A 109 -11.37 -19.52 7.61
N SER A 110 -10.96 -19.80 6.37
CA SER A 110 -9.76 -20.55 6.03
C SER A 110 -8.46 -19.86 6.44
N VAL A 111 -8.50 -18.62 6.96
CA VAL A 111 -7.35 -17.96 7.60
C VAL A 111 -6.73 -18.83 8.68
N SER A 112 -7.51 -19.70 9.34
CA SER A 112 -7.02 -20.68 10.30
C SER A 112 -5.86 -21.52 9.74
N ARG A 113 -5.95 -21.96 8.48
CA ARG A 113 -4.89 -22.74 7.83
C ARG A 113 -3.57 -21.97 7.73
N CYS A 114 -3.63 -20.68 7.42
CA CYS A 114 -2.45 -19.81 7.39
C CYS A 114 -1.88 -19.63 8.81
N LEU A 115 -2.74 -19.34 9.79
CA LEU A 115 -2.36 -19.14 11.19
C LEU A 115 -1.77 -20.40 11.83
N ASP A 116 -2.36 -21.58 11.58
CA ASP A 116 -1.87 -22.86 12.08
C ASP A 116 -0.41 -23.10 11.65
N MET A 117 -0.10 -22.81 10.39
CA MET A 117 1.24 -23.01 9.83
C MET A 117 2.24 -21.97 10.36
N LEU A 118 1.82 -20.70 10.47
CA LEU A 118 2.61 -19.64 11.08
C LEU A 118 2.98 -20.00 12.53
N ILE A 119 2.01 -20.40 13.34
CA ILE A 119 2.22 -20.78 14.74
C ILE A 119 3.10 -22.04 14.82
N LYS A 120 2.82 -23.05 13.99
CA LYS A 120 3.59 -24.31 13.98
C LYS A 120 5.08 -24.11 13.74
N TYR A 121 5.46 -23.23 12.80
CA TYR A 121 6.86 -23.01 12.44
C TYR A 121 7.49 -21.80 13.13
N ARG A 122 6.74 -21.05 13.94
CA ARG A 122 7.23 -19.86 14.64
C ARG A 122 8.31 -20.24 15.66
N PRO A 123 9.54 -19.73 15.54
CA PRO A 123 10.63 -20.08 16.47
C PRO A 123 10.52 -19.33 17.81
N SER A 124 9.91 -18.15 17.84
CA SER A 124 9.74 -17.33 19.05
C SER A 124 8.58 -16.36 18.89
N VAL A 125 7.71 -16.28 19.89
CA VAL A 125 6.58 -15.34 19.95
C VAL A 125 7.08 -13.90 20.07
N GLU A 126 8.11 -13.67 20.87
CA GLU A 126 8.69 -12.34 21.10
C GLU A 126 9.39 -11.79 19.83
N LYS A 127 10.09 -12.67 19.11
CA LYS A 127 10.81 -12.28 17.89
C LYS A 127 9.87 -12.12 16.69
N PHE A 128 8.82 -12.93 16.62
CA PHE A 128 7.83 -12.94 15.54
C PHE A 128 6.40 -12.86 16.08
N PRO A 129 6.00 -11.71 16.65
CA PRO A 129 4.61 -11.51 17.00
C PRO A 129 3.75 -11.60 15.73
N ILE A 130 2.63 -12.30 15.80
CA ILE A 130 1.70 -12.43 14.68
C ILE A 130 0.56 -11.44 14.91
N ILE A 131 0.39 -10.50 13.98
CA ILE A 131 -0.67 -9.50 14.03
C ILE A 131 -1.60 -9.77 12.86
N VAL A 132 -2.86 -10.06 13.14
CA VAL A 132 -3.89 -10.28 12.12
C VAL A 132 -4.66 -8.98 11.93
N SER A 133 -4.48 -8.37 10.77
CA SER A 133 -5.26 -7.20 10.35
C SER A 133 -6.47 -7.66 9.57
N GLN A 134 -7.65 -7.53 10.16
CA GLN A 134 -8.91 -7.98 9.56
C GLN A 134 -9.73 -6.80 9.01
N ASP A 135 -10.12 -6.89 7.74
CA ASP A 135 -11.15 -6.04 7.11
C ASP A 135 -12.51 -6.77 7.02
N CYS A 136 -13.51 -6.12 6.42
CA CYS A 136 -14.78 -6.70 6.00
C CYS A 136 -15.79 -7.05 7.10
N ASN A 137 -15.47 -6.77 8.37
CA ASN A 137 -16.34 -7.02 9.54
C ASN A 137 -17.00 -8.41 9.54
N HIS A 138 -16.29 -9.43 9.06
CA HIS A 138 -16.85 -10.77 8.95
C HIS A 138 -16.72 -11.53 10.27
N GLU A 139 -17.81 -11.58 11.02
CA GLU A 139 -17.87 -12.13 12.39
C GLU A 139 -17.34 -13.57 12.49
N ALA A 140 -17.69 -14.46 11.54
CA ALA A 140 -17.20 -15.83 11.57
C ALA A 140 -15.67 -15.91 11.45
N THR A 141 -15.06 -15.05 10.62
CA THR A 141 -13.59 -14.94 10.53
C THR A 141 -13.01 -14.33 11.80
N THR A 142 -13.67 -13.32 12.38
CA THR A 142 -13.25 -12.73 13.67
C THR A 142 -13.22 -13.76 14.79
N ASN A 143 -14.25 -14.62 14.88
CA ASN A 143 -14.34 -15.67 15.89
C ASN A 143 -13.26 -16.73 15.71
N VAL A 144 -12.94 -17.09 14.45
CA VAL A 144 -11.80 -17.98 14.14
C VAL A 144 -10.48 -17.35 14.58
N ILE A 145 -10.24 -16.06 14.31
CA ILE A 145 -8.99 -15.41 14.72
C ILE A 145 -8.89 -15.31 16.25
N LYS A 146 -9.98 -14.94 16.93
CA LYS A 146 -10.02 -14.83 18.39
C LYS A 146 -9.80 -16.17 19.11
N SER A 147 -10.12 -17.30 18.48
CA SER A 147 -9.91 -18.62 19.09
C SER A 147 -8.43 -18.97 19.31
N TYR A 148 -7.51 -18.29 18.60
CA TYR A 148 -6.06 -18.42 18.80
C TYR A 148 -5.52 -17.67 20.03
N GLN A 149 -6.37 -16.93 20.74
CA GLN A 149 -6.04 -16.27 22.01
C GLN A 149 -4.73 -15.46 21.94
N ASN A 150 -3.78 -15.74 22.84
CA ASN A 150 -2.50 -15.04 22.96
C ASN A 150 -1.47 -15.40 21.88
N GLN A 151 -1.78 -16.33 20.96
CA GLN A 151 -0.86 -16.67 19.87
C GLN A 151 -0.79 -15.57 18.81
N VAL A 152 -1.86 -14.77 18.68
CA VAL A 152 -2.03 -13.73 17.64
C VAL A 152 -2.65 -12.47 18.24
N HIS A 153 -2.40 -11.33 17.61
CA HIS A 153 -3.01 -10.05 17.97
C HIS A 153 -3.95 -9.61 16.85
N LEU A 154 -5.25 -9.53 17.14
CA LEU A 154 -6.25 -9.08 16.16
C LEU A 154 -6.38 -7.55 16.20
N ILE A 155 -6.25 -6.92 15.04
CA ILE A 155 -6.64 -5.53 14.80
C ILE A 155 -7.68 -5.47 13.68
N GLN A 156 -8.63 -4.55 13.77
CA GLN A 156 -9.74 -4.45 12.81
C GLN A 156 -9.72 -3.11 12.10
N GLN A 157 -9.77 -3.15 10.77
CA GLN A 157 -9.80 -1.95 9.95
C GLN A 157 -11.10 -1.17 10.29
N PRO A 158 -11.02 0.10 10.70
CA PRO A 158 -12.18 0.81 11.25
C PRO A 158 -13.12 1.36 10.18
N ASP A 159 -12.58 1.75 9.02
CA ASP A 159 -13.37 2.32 7.92
C ASP A 159 -13.94 1.24 6.99
N GLN A 160 -15.13 0.77 7.34
CA GLN A 160 -15.91 -0.18 6.56
C GLN A 160 -16.83 0.49 5.53
N SER A 161 -16.75 1.82 5.39
CA SER A 161 -17.58 2.57 4.45
C SER A 161 -17.34 2.13 3.02
N ASP A 162 -18.36 2.34 2.20
CA ASP A 162 -18.30 2.01 0.80
C ASP A 162 -17.45 3.02 0.02
N ILE A 163 -16.61 2.54 -0.89
CA ILE A 163 -15.68 3.42 -1.62
C ILE A 163 -16.32 3.94 -2.90
N SER A 164 -16.34 5.27 -3.07
CA SER A 164 -16.72 5.88 -4.36
C SER A 164 -15.67 5.60 -5.42
N VAL A 165 -16.08 4.88 -6.46
CA VAL A 165 -15.23 4.48 -7.60
C VAL A 165 -15.82 4.99 -8.91
N PRO A 166 -14.98 5.29 -9.92
CA PRO A 166 -15.45 5.68 -11.25
C PRO A 166 -16.42 4.64 -11.85
N PRO A 167 -17.41 5.05 -12.67
CA PRO A 167 -18.39 4.13 -13.24
C PRO A 167 -17.79 2.93 -13.97
N LYS A 168 -16.65 3.13 -14.65
CA LYS A 168 -15.92 2.07 -15.39
C LYS A 168 -15.25 1.04 -14.46
N GLU A 169 -15.02 1.38 -13.19
CA GLU A 169 -14.29 0.55 -12.23
C GLU A 169 -15.19 -0.05 -11.15
N LYS A 170 -16.52 0.09 -11.25
CA LYS A 170 -17.47 -0.48 -10.28
C LYS A 170 -17.24 -1.97 -10.00
N LYS A 171 -16.85 -2.74 -11.01
CA LYS A 171 -16.53 -4.19 -10.89
C LYS A 171 -15.24 -4.47 -10.12
N PHE A 172 -14.36 -3.48 -9.98
CA PHE A 172 -13.03 -3.61 -9.36
C PHE A 172 -12.95 -2.98 -7.97
N LYS A 173 -14.11 -2.66 -7.37
CA LYS A 173 -14.21 -2.05 -6.05
C LYS A 173 -13.43 -2.80 -4.95
N GLY A 174 -13.34 -4.12 -5.05
CA GLY A 174 -12.55 -4.93 -4.12
C GLY A 174 -11.08 -4.50 -4.05
N TYR A 175 -10.48 -4.11 -5.19
CA TYR A 175 -9.08 -3.65 -5.22
C TYR A 175 -8.88 -2.31 -4.50
N PHE A 176 -9.90 -1.45 -4.47
CA PHE A 176 -9.87 -0.22 -3.69
C PHE A 176 -9.95 -0.51 -2.19
N LYS A 177 -10.79 -1.47 -1.78
CA LYS A 177 -10.87 -1.90 -0.38
C LYS A 177 -9.56 -2.53 0.08
N ILE A 178 -8.96 -3.40 -0.74
CA ILE A 178 -7.64 -3.99 -0.48
C ILE A 178 -6.59 -2.90 -0.28
N ALA A 179 -6.49 -1.92 -1.19
CA ALA A 179 -5.51 -0.85 -1.06
C ALA A 179 -5.72 -0.02 0.22
N ARG A 180 -6.97 0.31 0.57
CA ARG A 180 -7.30 0.98 1.85
C ARG A 180 -6.87 0.15 3.05
N HIS A 181 -7.15 -1.16 3.03
CA HIS A 181 -6.82 -2.06 4.13
C HIS A 181 -5.31 -2.22 4.32
N TYR A 182 -4.56 -2.48 3.25
CA TYR A 182 -3.10 -2.52 3.28
C TYR A 182 -2.52 -1.22 3.83
N GLY A 183 -2.97 -0.06 3.33
CA GLY A 183 -2.46 1.23 3.79
C GLY A 183 -2.70 1.47 5.29
N TRP A 184 -3.88 1.08 5.78
CA TRP A 184 -4.19 1.15 7.21
C TRP A 184 -3.34 0.18 8.04
N ALA A 185 -3.24 -1.09 7.62
CA ALA A 185 -2.48 -2.12 8.34
C ALA A 185 -0.99 -1.77 8.45
N MET A 186 -0.42 -1.19 7.39
CA MET A 186 0.96 -0.74 7.37
C MET A 186 1.18 0.48 8.28
N ASN A 187 0.26 1.44 8.30
CA ASN A 187 0.30 2.54 9.25
C ASN A 187 0.22 2.05 10.71
N GLN A 188 -0.65 1.08 11.02
CA GLN A 188 -0.67 0.47 12.35
C GLN A 188 0.68 -0.17 12.69
N THR A 189 1.27 -0.90 11.74
CA THR A 189 2.54 -1.60 11.93
C THR A 189 3.72 -0.67 12.17
N PHE A 190 3.89 0.34 11.31
CA PHE A 190 5.09 1.17 11.32
C PHE A 190 4.95 2.45 12.16
N ASN A 191 3.75 2.99 12.33
CA ASN A 191 3.53 4.25 13.04
C ASN A 191 2.99 4.03 14.46
N GLU A 192 1.96 3.19 14.62
CA GLU A 192 1.36 2.95 15.94
C GLU A 192 2.18 1.95 16.77
N PHE A 193 2.51 0.79 16.21
CA PHE A 193 3.33 -0.22 16.89
C PHE A 193 4.83 0.05 16.78
N ASN A 194 5.23 1.00 15.93
CA ASN A 194 6.61 1.46 15.77
C ASN A 194 7.63 0.33 15.47
N PHE A 195 7.23 -0.68 14.70
CA PHE A 195 8.17 -1.66 14.19
C PHE A 195 9.10 -1.06 13.13
N ASN A 196 10.32 -1.56 13.03
CA ASN A 196 11.28 -1.12 11.99
C ASN A 196 11.19 -1.97 10.71
N THR A 197 10.60 -3.15 10.79
CA THR A 197 10.55 -4.16 9.73
C THR A 197 9.30 -5.01 9.93
N ALA A 198 8.70 -5.52 8.87
CA ALA A 198 7.57 -6.45 8.98
C ALA A 198 7.59 -7.46 7.83
N ILE A 199 6.98 -8.63 8.06
CA ILE A 199 6.70 -9.63 7.03
C ILE A 199 5.20 -9.62 6.78
N ILE A 200 4.78 -9.39 5.54
CA ILE A 200 3.38 -9.31 5.14
C ILE A 200 2.98 -10.62 4.46
N ILE A 201 1.86 -11.20 4.92
CA ILE A 201 1.28 -12.43 4.37
C ILE A 201 -0.23 -12.27 4.22
N GLU A 202 -0.81 -12.83 3.16
CA GLU A 202 -2.27 -12.87 2.98
C GLU A 202 -2.87 -14.13 3.64
N ASP A 203 -4.15 -14.07 4.00
CA ASP A 203 -4.89 -15.14 4.68
C ASP A 203 -5.04 -16.45 3.88
N ASP A 204 -4.65 -16.46 2.60
CA ASP A 204 -4.75 -17.63 1.71
C ASP A 204 -3.42 -18.29 1.33
N LEU A 205 -2.35 -18.04 2.11
CA LEU A 205 -1.02 -18.58 1.89
C LEU A 205 -0.66 -19.69 2.89
N ASP A 206 -0.18 -20.83 2.37
CA ASP A 206 0.63 -21.78 3.11
C ASP A 206 2.07 -21.25 3.20
N ILE A 207 2.79 -21.57 4.29
CA ILE A 207 4.23 -21.29 4.43
C ILE A 207 5.07 -22.56 4.52
N ALA A 208 6.33 -22.46 4.13
CA ALA A 208 7.33 -23.54 4.22
C ALA A 208 7.92 -23.67 5.65
N PRO A 209 8.50 -24.83 6.01
CA PRO A 209 9.12 -25.05 7.32
C PRO A 209 10.26 -24.09 7.66
N ASP A 210 10.96 -23.57 6.66
CA ASP A 210 12.07 -22.62 6.79
C ASP A 210 11.66 -21.16 6.55
N PHE A 211 10.36 -20.83 6.55
CA PHE A 211 9.87 -19.48 6.27
C PHE A 211 10.52 -18.41 7.16
N TYR A 212 10.52 -18.61 8.48
CA TYR A 212 11.14 -17.67 9.43
C TYR A 212 12.66 -17.64 9.29
N GLU A 213 13.29 -18.79 9.06
CA GLU A 213 14.74 -18.92 8.88
C GLU A 213 15.21 -18.17 7.61
N TYR A 214 14.43 -18.25 6.53
CA TYR A 214 14.66 -17.52 5.28
C TYR A 214 14.66 -16.01 5.48
N PHE A 215 13.63 -15.46 6.14
CA PHE A 215 13.57 -14.02 6.41
C PHE A 215 14.66 -13.58 7.38
N LEU A 216 15.03 -14.40 8.38
CA LEU A 216 16.15 -14.08 9.26
C LEU A 216 17.49 -14.04 8.55
N GLY A 217 17.78 -15.02 7.69
CA GLY A 217 19.04 -15.06 6.95
C GLY A 217 19.18 -13.90 5.96
N THR A 218 18.07 -13.46 5.36
CA THR A 218 18.06 -12.39 4.35
C THR A 218 17.84 -10.99 4.93
N TYR A 219 17.36 -10.85 6.16
CA TYR A 219 17.13 -9.57 6.83
C TYR A 219 18.38 -8.65 6.86
N PRO A 220 19.59 -9.15 7.19
CA PRO A 220 20.80 -8.33 7.14
C PRO A 220 21.09 -7.75 5.76
N LEU A 221 20.78 -8.48 4.68
CA LEU A 221 20.96 -8.00 3.31
C LEU A 221 20.00 -6.86 3.01
N LEU A 222 18.72 -7.01 3.34
CA LEU A 222 17.70 -5.97 3.14
C LEU A 222 18.04 -4.68 3.90
N LYS A 223 18.63 -4.81 5.10
CA LYS A 223 19.00 -3.65 5.93
C LYS A 223 20.25 -2.93 5.42
N ASN A 224 21.22 -3.67 4.88
CA ASN A 224 22.54 -3.13 4.55
C ASN A 224 22.72 -2.77 3.05
N ASP A 225 21.93 -3.34 2.15
CA ASP A 225 21.99 -3.05 0.71
C ASP A 225 20.83 -2.12 0.30
N PRO A 226 21.06 -0.81 0.09
CA PRO A 226 20.01 0.16 -0.27
C PRO A 226 19.43 -0.07 -1.67
N SER A 227 20.05 -0.93 -2.48
CA SER A 227 19.48 -1.36 -3.75
C SER A 227 18.45 -2.48 -3.60
N LEU A 228 18.29 -3.03 -2.39
CA LEU A 228 17.17 -3.88 -2.03
C LEU A 228 16.06 -3.07 -1.37
N TRP A 229 14.83 -3.49 -1.60
CA TRP A 229 13.65 -2.88 -0.97
C TRP A 229 12.65 -3.92 -0.47
N CYS A 230 12.80 -5.18 -0.86
CA CYS A 230 12.04 -6.26 -0.25
C CYS A 230 12.76 -7.60 -0.30
N VAL A 231 12.29 -8.54 0.50
CA VAL A 231 12.55 -9.97 0.33
C VAL A 231 11.20 -10.64 0.13
N SER A 232 11.03 -11.43 -0.92
CA SER A 232 9.80 -12.19 -1.17
C SER A 232 10.06 -13.69 -1.02
N ALA A 233 9.09 -14.39 -0.48
CA ALA A 233 9.04 -15.85 -0.39
C ALA A 233 8.58 -16.51 -1.69
N TRP A 234 8.22 -15.74 -2.71
CA TRP A 234 7.56 -16.23 -3.91
C TRP A 234 8.46 -16.25 -5.15
N ASN A 235 8.41 -17.36 -5.89
CA ASN A 235 8.92 -17.47 -7.24
C ASN A 235 7.75 -17.52 -8.24
N ASP A 236 7.54 -16.47 -9.05
CA ASP A 236 6.47 -16.43 -10.05
C ASP A 236 6.54 -17.57 -11.08
N ASN A 237 7.74 -18.07 -11.38
CA ASN A 237 7.97 -19.24 -12.25
C ASN A 237 8.27 -20.51 -11.43
N GLY A 238 7.84 -20.59 -10.18
CA GLY A 238 8.14 -21.64 -9.22
C GLY A 238 7.44 -22.99 -9.42
N LYS A 239 7.07 -23.36 -10.65
CA LYS A 239 6.45 -24.67 -10.92
C LYS A 239 7.51 -25.77 -10.83
N PRO A 240 7.20 -27.01 -10.38
CA PRO A 240 8.20 -28.07 -10.20
C PRO A 240 9.07 -28.36 -11.42
N ASN A 241 8.54 -28.22 -12.64
CA ASN A 241 9.28 -28.44 -13.88
C ASN A 241 10.16 -27.25 -14.32
N LEU A 242 10.06 -26.11 -13.64
CA LEU A 242 10.74 -24.85 -13.94
C LEU A 242 11.78 -24.46 -12.88
N ILE A 243 11.96 -25.26 -11.84
CA ILE A 243 12.87 -25.00 -10.73
C ILE A 243 13.74 -26.22 -10.44
N ASP A 244 14.86 -26.00 -9.75
CA ASP A 244 15.68 -27.07 -9.21
C ASP A 244 15.34 -27.34 -7.74
N THR A 245 14.46 -28.31 -7.50
CA THR A 245 14.02 -28.71 -6.13
C THR A 245 15.13 -29.36 -5.29
N ARG A 246 16.31 -29.60 -5.89
CA ARG A 246 17.50 -30.09 -5.19
C ARG A 246 18.38 -28.97 -4.63
N SER A 247 18.13 -27.73 -5.07
CA SER A 247 18.88 -26.54 -4.65
C SER A 247 17.97 -25.55 -3.90
N PRO A 248 17.28 -25.95 -2.81
CA PRO A 248 16.33 -25.08 -2.09
C PRO A 248 17.01 -23.85 -1.47
N GLU A 249 18.32 -23.88 -1.23
CA GLU A 249 19.12 -22.78 -0.70
C GLU A 249 19.42 -21.67 -1.71
N LEU A 250 19.23 -21.92 -3.00
CA LEU A 250 19.56 -20.96 -4.05
C LEU A 250 18.59 -19.78 -4.05
N LEU A 251 19.14 -18.58 -3.89
CA LEU A 251 18.40 -17.30 -3.94
C LEU A 251 18.90 -16.43 -5.10
N TYR A 252 18.05 -15.49 -5.50
CA TYR A 252 18.27 -14.58 -6.62
C TYR A 252 17.83 -13.17 -6.26
N ARG A 253 18.37 -12.19 -6.98
CA ARG A 253 17.74 -10.86 -7.09
C ARG A 253 16.67 -10.88 -8.19
N THR A 254 15.64 -10.05 -8.04
CA THR A 254 14.57 -9.84 -9.04
C THR A 254 14.15 -8.38 -9.05
N ASP A 255 13.99 -7.79 -10.22
CA ASP A 255 13.44 -6.44 -10.40
C ASP A 255 11.91 -6.46 -10.44
N PHE A 256 11.31 -7.64 -10.63
CA PHE A 256 9.87 -7.82 -10.49
C PHE A 256 9.51 -7.97 -9.00
N PHE A 257 8.65 -7.10 -8.48
CA PHE A 257 8.10 -7.22 -7.12
C PHE A 257 7.06 -8.35 -7.05
N PRO A 258 7.35 -9.47 -6.37
CA PRO A 258 6.44 -10.64 -6.38
C PRO A 258 5.33 -10.53 -5.33
N GLY A 259 5.59 -9.90 -4.18
CA GLY A 259 4.68 -9.91 -3.03
C GLY A 259 4.58 -11.30 -2.39
N LEU A 260 3.35 -11.76 -2.12
CA LEU A 260 2.99 -13.14 -1.73
C LEU A 260 3.87 -13.75 -0.61
N GLY A 261 3.91 -13.07 0.55
CA GLY A 261 4.85 -13.37 1.63
C GLY A 261 6.12 -12.55 1.45
N TRP A 262 6.15 -11.32 1.92
CA TRP A 262 7.27 -10.41 1.66
C TRP A 262 7.62 -9.54 2.86
N MET A 263 8.90 -9.23 3.00
CA MET A 263 9.46 -8.42 4.08
C MET A 263 9.86 -7.04 3.56
N LEU A 264 9.54 -6.02 4.36
CA LEU A 264 9.89 -4.62 4.09
C LEU A 264 10.34 -3.89 5.36
N THR A 265 10.96 -2.72 5.18
CA THR A 265 11.41 -1.83 6.25
C THR A 265 10.47 -0.63 6.43
N LYS A 266 10.57 0.01 7.60
CA LYS A 266 9.89 1.27 7.90
C LYS A 266 10.29 2.38 6.93
N ASP A 267 11.57 2.50 6.57
CA ASP A 267 12.05 3.50 5.62
C ASP A 267 11.33 3.42 4.26
N LEU A 268 11.06 2.19 3.78
CA LEU A 268 10.27 2.02 2.55
C LEU A 268 8.83 2.48 2.76
N TRP A 269 8.20 2.14 3.89
CA TRP A 269 6.85 2.58 4.20
C TRP A 269 6.74 4.11 4.29
N ASP A 270 7.68 4.75 4.96
CA ASP A 270 7.75 6.22 5.07
C ASP A 270 7.90 6.88 3.69
N GLU A 271 8.62 6.25 2.77
CA GLU A 271 8.74 6.72 1.38
C GLU A 271 7.43 6.64 0.58
N ILE A 272 6.65 5.57 0.75
CA ILE A 272 5.52 5.25 -0.14
C ILE A 272 4.15 5.60 0.46
N SER A 273 4.04 5.76 1.78
CA SER A 273 2.78 5.96 2.50
C SER A 273 2.04 7.24 2.09
N ASN A 274 2.77 8.34 1.90
CA ASN A 274 2.20 9.65 1.51
C ASN A 274 1.61 9.66 0.08
N LYS A 275 2.04 8.74 -0.77
CA LYS A 275 1.63 8.58 -2.17
C LYS A 275 0.89 7.27 -2.41
N TRP A 276 0.45 6.60 -1.34
CA TRP A 276 -0.19 5.29 -1.42
C TRP A 276 -1.42 5.32 -2.35
N PRO A 277 -1.55 4.35 -3.27
CA PRO A 277 -2.55 4.41 -4.32
C PRO A 277 -3.94 4.09 -3.79
N ARG A 278 -4.97 4.54 -4.51
CA ARG A 278 -6.37 4.23 -4.16
C ARG A 278 -6.77 2.79 -4.45
N SER A 279 -6.05 2.09 -5.33
CA SER A 279 -6.33 0.72 -5.78
C SER A 279 -5.07 0.10 -6.42
N TYR A 280 -5.12 -1.21 -6.71
CA TYR A 280 -4.07 -1.95 -7.42
C TYR A 280 -2.66 -1.71 -6.87
N TRP A 281 -2.53 -1.77 -5.55
CA TRP A 281 -1.32 -1.34 -4.84
C TRP A 281 -0.06 -2.10 -5.29
N ASP A 282 -0.21 -3.37 -5.66
CA ASP A 282 0.87 -4.25 -6.08
C ASP A 282 1.34 -3.95 -7.51
N ASP A 283 0.44 -3.59 -8.42
CA ASP A 283 0.81 -3.10 -9.75
C ASP A 283 1.37 -1.68 -9.70
N TRP A 284 0.85 -0.84 -8.80
CA TRP A 284 1.41 0.50 -8.54
C TRP A 284 2.83 0.42 -7.98
N ILE A 285 3.10 -0.43 -7.00
CA ILE A 285 4.42 -0.50 -6.38
C ILE A 285 5.48 -0.99 -7.39
N ARG A 286 5.09 -1.80 -8.39
CA ARG A 286 5.95 -2.27 -9.49
C ARG A 286 6.37 -1.15 -10.46
N GLN A 287 5.70 0.00 -10.46
CA GLN A 287 6.01 1.12 -11.34
C GLN A 287 7.42 1.70 -11.02
N PRO A 288 8.15 2.19 -12.03
CA PRO A 288 9.52 2.68 -11.85
C PRO A 288 9.62 3.83 -10.85
N GLU A 289 8.58 4.67 -10.72
CA GLU A 289 8.52 5.80 -9.77
C GLU A 289 8.54 5.36 -8.30
N GLN A 290 8.04 4.15 -8.02
CA GLN A 290 8.05 3.52 -6.70
C GLN A 290 9.27 2.61 -6.56
N ARG A 291 9.49 1.72 -7.53
CA ARG A 291 10.59 0.74 -7.49
C ARG A 291 11.97 1.40 -7.46
N LYS A 292 12.16 2.52 -8.16
CA LYS A 292 13.43 3.29 -8.21
C LYS A 292 14.67 2.42 -8.46
N ASP A 293 14.55 1.49 -9.40
CA ASP A 293 15.61 0.53 -9.77
C ASP A 293 16.16 -0.31 -8.62
N ARG A 294 15.37 -0.50 -7.57
CA ARG A 294 15.64 -1.46 -6.49
C ARG A 294 15.09 -2.84 -6.84
N SER A 295 15.70 -3.87 -6.26
CA SER A 295 15.36 -5.27 -6.49
C SER A 295 14.90 -5.95 -5.21
N CYS A 296 14.20 -7.05 -5.32
CA CYS A 296 13.93 -7.93 -4.19
C CYS A 296 14.79 -9.17 -4.23
N ILE A 297 14.99 -9.80 -3.07
CA ILE A 297 15.48 -11.19 -3.02
C ILE A 297 14.28 -12.13 -3.23
N ARG A 298 14.45 -13.17 -4.04
CA ARG A 298 13.48 -14.26 -4.23
C ARG A 298 14.19 -15.62 -4.22
N PRO A 299 13.52 -16.71 -3.82
CA PRO A 299 14.12 -18.04 -3.80
C PRO A 299 13.99 -18.79 -5.13
N GLU A 300 14.76 -19.86 -5.31
CA GLU A 300 14.54 -20.88 -6.34
C GLU A 300 13.23 -21.65 -6.08
N VAL A 301 13.07 -22.16 -4.86
CA VAL A 301 11.87 -22.87 -4.41
C VAL A 301 11.08 -21.95 -3.47
N SER A 302 9.80 -21.68 -3.77
CA SER A 302 8.98 -20.76 -2.99
C SER A 302 8.82 -21.21 -1.52
N ARG A 303 8.82 -20.24 -0.61
CA ARG A 303 8.54 -20.40 0.82
C ARG A 303 7.08 -20.13 1.17
N THR A 304 6.28 -19.77 0.18
CA THR A 304 4.83 -19.61 0.26
C THR A 304 4.14 -20.27 -0.94
N ARG A 305 2.89 -20.69 -0.75
CA ARG A 305 2.01 -21.20 -1.81
C ARG A 305 0.57 -20.79 -1.52
N THR A 306 -0.14 -20.24 -2.50
CA THR A 306 -1.55 -19.90 -2.31
C THR A 306 -2.47 -21.11 -2.42
N PHE A 307 -3.50 -21.15 -1.57
CA PHE A 307 -4.65 -22.05 -1.67
C PHE A 307 -5.96 -21.29 -1.97
N GLY A 308 -5.89 -19.96 -2.14
CA GLY A 308 -7.03 -19.07 -2.34
C GLY A 308 -7.59 -19.10 -3.76
N LYS A 309 -8.40 -20.11 -4.09
CA LYS A 309 -9.09 -20.17 -5.40
C LYS A 309 -10.09 -19.04 -5.59
N ILE A 310 -10.85 -18.72 -4.53
CA ILE A 310 -11.91 -17.70 -4.53
C ILE A 310 -11.36 -16.46 -3.81
N GLY A 311 -11.38 -15.33 -4.52
CA GLY A 311 -10.91 -14.04 -4.03
C GLY A 311 -11.37 -12.91 -4.95
N VAL A 312 -10.87 -11.69 -4.71
CA VAL A 312 -11.29 -10.47 -5.43
C VAL A 312 -11.06 -10.55 -6.95
N SER A 313 -10.08 -11.35 -7.39
CA SER A 313 -9.74 -11.54 -8.81
C SER A 313 -10.56 -12.62 -9.53
N ASN A 314 -11.53 -13.26 -8.86
CA ASN A 314 -12.33 -14.39 -9.38
C ASN A 314 -11.47 -15.56 -9.93
N GLY A 315 -10.26 -15.77 -9.36
CA GLY A 315 -9.41 -16.92 -9.70
C GLY A 315 -8.74 -16.88 -11.07
N MET A 316 -8.77 -15.75 -11.78
CA MET A 316 -8.31 -15.61 -13.19
C MET A 316 -6.88 -16.14 -13.44
N TYR A 317 -5.98 -16.01 -12.46
CA TYR A 317 -4.61 -16.51 -12.52
C TYR A 317 -4.34 -17.75 -11.65
N PHE A 318 -5.25 -18.07 -10.72
CA PHE A 318 -5.07 -19.17 -9.77
C PHE A 318 -4.98 -20.52 -10.50
N ASP A 319 -5.95 -20.80 -11.37
CA ASP A 319 -6.05 -22.08 -12.06
C ASP A 319 -5.01 -22.29 -13.18
N LYS A 320 -4.39 -21.21 -13.66
CA LYS A 320 -3.38 -21.27 -14.74
C LYS A 320 -1.93 -21.27 -14.22
N HIS A 321 -1.67 -20.54 -13.13
CA HIS A 321 -0.31 -20.31 -12.64
C HIS A 321 -0.17 -20.58 -11.14
N LEU A 322 -0.92 -19.86 -10.30
CA LEU A 322 -0.57 -19.75 -8.87
C LEU A 322 -0.68 -21.07 -8.10
N LYS A 323 -1.69 -21.91 -8.40
CA LYS A 323 -1.88 -23.19 -7.69
C LYS A 323 -0.77 -24.22 -7.94
N PHE A 324 0.01 -24.03 -8.99
CA PHE A 324 1.07 -24.96 -9.41
C PHE A 324 2.44 -24.60 -8.84
N ILE A 325 2.54 -23.51 -8.08
CA ILE A 325 3.80 -23.13 -7.43
C ILE A 325 4.15 -24.15 -6.35
N ASN A 326 5.39 -24.63 -6.40
CA ASN A 326 5.91 -25.60 -5.46
C ASN A 326 6.21 -24.94 -4.11
N LEU A 327 5.66 -25.49 -3.04
CA LEU A 327 6.04 -25.10 -1.68
C LEU A 327 7.26 -25.90 -1.25
N ASN A 328 8.28 -25.22 -0.75
CA ASN A 328 9.46 -25.88 -0.18
C ASN A 328 9.09 -26.72 1.05
N ASP A 329 9.61 -27.94 1.11
CA ASP A 329 9.45 -28.89 2.20
C ASP A 329 10.78 -29.24 2.91
N LYS A 330 11.91 -28.73 2.41
CA LYS A 330 13.25 -28.96 2.97
C LYS A 330 13.73 -27.77 3.78
N PHE A 331 14.03 -27.96 5.05
CA PHE A 331 14.54 -26.87 5.89
C PHE A 331 15.96 -26.46 5.46
N VAL A 332 16.16 -25.17 5.16
CA VAL A 332 17.48 -24.59 4.84
C VAL A 332 17.90 -23.61 5.94
N PRO A 333 19.08 -23.81 6.58
CA PRO A 333 19.56 -22.93 7.65
C PRO A 333 20.19 -21.64 7.09
N PHE A 334 19.39 -20.75 6.48
CA PHE A 334 19.87 -19.54 5.82
C PHE A 334 20.72 -18.61 6.70
N THR A 335 20.47 -18.56 8.01
CA THR A 335 21.28 -17.77 8.95
C THR A 335 22.72 -18.27 9.09
N LYS A 336 23.00 -19.50 8.64
CA LYS A 336 24.32 -20.12 8.64
C LYS A 336 25.00 -20.07 7.26
N LEU A 337 24.30 -19.61 6.23
CA LEU A 337 24.83 -19.55 4.86
C LEU A 337 25.52 -18.21 4.60
N ASN A 338 26.53 -18.24 3.73
CA ASN A 338 27.07 -17.00 3.19
C ASN A 338 26.21 -16.49 2.04
N LEU A 339 25.41 -15.46 2.32
CA LEU A 339 24.51 -14.85 1.35
C LEU A 339 25.07 -13.54 0.74
N THR A 340 26.35 -13.19 0.98
CA THR A 340 26.94 -11.95 0.46
C THR A 340 27.01 -11.89 -1.06
N TYR A 341 26.90 -13.03 -1.75
CA TYR A 341 26.79 -13.10 -3.20
C TYR A 341 25.56 -12.34 -3.74
N LEU A 342 24.53 -12.11 -2.90
CA LEU A 342 23.31 -11.37 -3.26
C LEU A 342 23.45 -9.84 -3.14
N LEU A 343 24.52 -9.34 -2.52
CA LEU A 343 24.81 -7.90 -2.50
C LEU A 343 25.01 -7.42 -3.93
N ARG A 344 24.42 -6.28 -4.29
CA ARG A 344 24.40 -5.82 -5.69
C ARG A 344 25.77 -5.76 -6.34
N GLU A 345 26.78 -5.26 -5.63
CA GLU A 345 28.16 -5.17 -6.12
C GLU A 345 28.76 -6.51 -6.55
N ASN A 346 28.40 -7.60 -5.86
CA ASN A 346 28.82 -8.95 -6.19
C ASN A 346 27.90 -9.55 -7.26
N TYR A 347 26.58 -9.43 -7.07
CA TYR A 347 25.58 -10.08 -7.90
C TYR A 347 25.57 -9.52 -9.33
N ASP A 348 25.64 -8.20 -9.51
CA ASP A 348 25.62 -7.58 -10.85
C ASP A 348 26.78 -8.04 -11.72
N VAL A 349 27.97 -8.22 -11.14
CA VAL A 349 29.17 -8.64 -11.86
C VAL A 349 29.12 -10.13 -12.15
N GLU A 350 28.99 -10.95 -11.11
CA GLU A 350 29.10 -12.40 -11.23
C GLU A 350 27.92 -13.02 -11.98
N TYR A 351 26.69 -12.57 -11.70
CA TYR A 351 25.49 -13.12 -12.35
C TYR A 351 25.44 -12.79 -13.83
N VAL A 352 25.72 -11.53 -14.21
CA VAL A 352 25.72 -11.11 -15.63
C VAL A 352 26.86 -11.80 -16.37
N LYS A 353 28.07 -11.84 -15.81
CA LYS A 353 29.21 -12.56 -16.40
C LYS A 353 28.88 -14.03 -16.61
N LEU A 354 28.31 -14.69 -15.61
CA LEU A 354 27.88 -16.08 -15.70
C LEU A 354 26.90 -16.26 -16.86
N VAL A 355 25.82 -15.49 -16.92
CA VAL A 355 24.76 -15.67 -17.92
C VAL A 355 25.26 -15.41 -19.34
N TYR A 356 26.02 -14.35 -19.55
CA TYR A 356 26.47 -13.96 -20.89
C TYR A 356 27.70 -14.73 -21.39
N ALA A 357 28.40 -15.46 -20.52
CA ALA A 357 29.42 -16.43 -20.91
C ALA A 357 28.84 -17.77 -21.41
N LEU A 358 27.54 -18.04 -21.16
CA LEU A 358 26.90 -19.28 -21.58
C LEU A 358 26.67 -19.33 -23.09
N PRO A 359 26.75 -20.53 -23.70
CA PRO A 359 26.39 -20.74 -25.09
C PRO A 359 24.91 -20.40 -25.33
N THR A 360 24.67 -19.67 -26.42
CA THR A 360 23.32 -19.31 -26.87
C THR A 360 22.72 -20.45 -27.68
N VAL A 361 21.51 -20.86 -27.34
CA VAL A 361 20.74 -21.90 -28.03
C VAL A 361 19.35 -21.40 -28.39
N THR A 362 18.67 -22.11 -29.31
CA THR A 362 17.27 -21.88 -29.65
C THR A 362 16.32 -22.69 -28.74
N TYR A 363 15.03 -22.34 -28.78
CA TYR A 363 14.01 -23.14 -28.11
C TYR A 363 13.90 -24.54 -28.74
N GLU A 364 14.03 -24.63 -30.06
CA GLU A 364 13.96 -25.87 -30.81
C GLU A 364 15.07 -26.85 -30.39
N GLU A 365 16.30 -26.36 -30.23
CA GLU A 365 17.43 -27.17 -29.75
C GLU A 365 17.21 -27.71 -28.33
N LEU A 366 16.64 -26.88 -27.44
CA LEU A 366 16.26 -27.27 -26.09
C LEU A 366 15.14 -28.31 -26.08
N LYS A 367 14.11 -28.11 -26.91
CA LYS A 367 12.94 -29.00 -26.99
C LYS A 367 13.31 -30.36 -27.57
N MET A 368 14.14 -30.38 -28.62
CA MET A 368 14.60 -31.61 -29.28
C MET A 368 15.76 -32.28 -28.55
N ASN A 369 16.31 -31.64 -27.51
CA ASN A 369 17.46 -32.11 -26.74
C ASN A 369 18.70 -32.40 -27.63
N THR A 370 18.98 -31.52 -28.60
CA THR A 370 20.09 -31.66 -29.55
C THR A 370 21.39 -31.01 -29.07
N ILE A 371 21.37 -30.35 -27.91
CA ILE A 371 22.50 -29.64 -27.32
C ILE A 371 23.56 -30.64 -26.84
N GLN A 372 24.70 -30.67 -27.53
CA GLN A 372 25.76 -31.68 -27.33
C GLN A 372 26.61 -31.49 -26.08
N HIS A 373 26.57 -30.30 -25.47
CA HIS A 373 27.36 -30.01 -24.27
C HIS A 373 26.51 -30.06 -23.00
N ASN A 374 27.16 -30.36 -21.87
CA ASN A 374 26.55 -30.29 -20.55
C ASN A 374 26.49 -28.84 -20.04
N GLY A 375 25.74 -28.62 -18.96
CA GLY A 375 25.69 -27.32 -18.27
C GLY A 375 24.57 -26.39 -18.73
N ALA A 376 24.58 -25.18 -18.18
CA ALA A 376 23.55 -24.18 -18.42
C ALA A 376 23.64 -23.58 -19.84
N VAL A 377 22.52 -23.03 -20.31
CA VAL A 377 22.44 -22.37 -21.62
C VAL A 377 21.66 -21.07 -21.53
N ARG A 378 21.82 -20.22 -22.54
CA ARG A 378 21.09 -18.97 -22.69
C ARG A 378 20.22 -18.99 -23.94
N ILE A 379 18.98 -18.52 -23.85
CA ILE A 379 18.15 -18.19 -25.01
C ILE A 379 18.10 -16.67 -25.09
N ALA A 380 18.53 -16.11 -26.22
CA ALA A 380 18.49 -14.67 -26.43
C ALA A 380 17.09 -14.21 -26.88
N TYR A 381 16.67 -13.03 -26.41
CA TYR A 381 15.54 -12.29 -26.99
C TYR A 381 15.92 -10.83 -27.24
N TYR A 382 15.29 -10.22 -28.25
CA TYR A 382 15.56 -8.85 -28.67
C TYR A 382 14.33 -7.95 -28.64
N THR A 383 13.14 -8.55 -28.72
CA THR A 383 11.87 -7.82 -28.74
C THR A 383 10.89 -8.40 -27.72
N LYS A 384 9.92 -7.57 -27.33
CA LYS A 384 8.76 -7.95 -26.53
C LYS A 384 8.05 -9.20 -27.06
N ASP A 385 7.81 -9.26 -28.37
CA ASP A 385 7.11 -10.38 -28.99
C ASP A 385 7.94 -11.66 -29.01
N GLN A 386 9.26 -11.54 -29.18
CA GLN A 386 10.16 -12.69 -29.05
C GLN A 386 10.18 -13.22 -27.62
N PHE A 387 10.26 -12.33 -26.62
CA PHE A 387 10.16 -12.72 -25.22
C PHE A 387 8.86 -13.48 -24.96
N ARG A 388 7.70 -12.90 -25.31
CA ARG A 388 6.39 -13.52 -25.06
C ARG A 388 6.25 -14.89 -25.71
N ARG A 389 6.67 -15.02 -26.97
CA ARG A 389 6.64 -16.32 -27.69
C ARG A 389 7.53 -17.35 -26.99
N ASN A 390 8.78 -16.99 -26.69
CA ASN A 390 9.70 -17.91 -26.01
C ASN A 390 9.18 -18.28 -24.62
N ALA A 391 8.77 -17.30 -23.80
CA ALA A 391 8.23 -17.53 -22.47
C ALA A 391 7.03 -18.49 -22.50
N LYS A 392 6.09 -18.28 -23.42
CA LYS A 392 4.93 -19.16 -23.62
C LYS A 392 5.34 -20.58 -24.01
N PHE A 393 6.29 -20.75 -24.94
CA PHE A 393 6.79 -22.06 -25.34
C PHE A 393 7.53 -22.80 -24.22
N LEU A 394 8.22 -22.06 -23.35
CA LEU A 394 8.95 -22.58 -22.20
C LEU A 394 8.05 -22.81 -20.98
N GLY A 395 6.77 -22.41 -21.04
CA GLY A 395 5.82 -22.54 -19.93
C GLY A 395 5.99 -21.50 -18.81
N LEU A 396 6.77 -20.45 -19.07
CA LEU A 396 7.00 -19.31 -18.17
C LEU A 396 5.79 -18.36 -18.21
N MET A 397 5.71 -17.46 -17.22
CA MET A 397 4.82 -16.31 -17.29
C MET A 397 5.34 -15.31 -18.34
N ASP A 398 4.46 -14.90 -19.25
CA ASP A 398 4.77 -14.06 -20.41
C ASP A 398 4.27 -12.61 -20.27
N ASP A 399 3.67 -12.26 -19.13
CA ASP A 399 3.25 -10.90 -18.81
C ASP A 399 4.41 -10.02 -18.30
N PHE A 400 4.25 -8.73 -18.53
CA PHE A 400 5.12 -7.69 -18.02
C PHE A 400 4.35 -6.76 -17.08
N ARG A 401 5.07 -6.15 -16.14
CA ARG A 401 4.60 -5.01 -15.35
C ARG A 401 5.62 -3.88 -15.47
N SER A 402 5.20 -2.77 -16.06
CA SER A 402 6.08 -1.64 -16.41
C SER A 402 7.35 -2.10 -17.14
N GLY A 403 7.19 -3.00 -18.11
CA GLY A 403 8.29 -3.57 -18.89
C GLY A 403 9.14 -4.64 -18.19
N VAL A 404 8.88 -4.93 -16.91
CA VAL A 404 9.62 -5.94 -16.14
C VAL A 404 8.95 -7.31 -16.28
N PRO A 405 9.65 -8.35 -16.75
CA PRO A 405 9.12 -9.71 -16.78
C PRO A 405 9.16 -10.36 -15.40
N ARG A 406 8.24 -11.28 -15.14
CA ARG A 406 8.16 -12.08 -13.91
C ARG A 406 9.50 -12.75 -13.61
N THR A 407 9.95 -12.71 -12.35
CA THR A 407 11.29 -13.18 -11.87
C THR A 407 12.51 -12.53 -12.54
N GLY A 408 12.31 -11.53 -13.38
CA GLY A 408 13.38 -10.93 -14.19
C GLY A 408 14.36 -10.12 -13.34
N TYR A 409 15.65 -10.24 -13.64
CA TYR A 409 16.69 -9.36 -13.14
C TYR A 409 17.53 -8.86 -14.32
N ARG A 410 17.54 -7.54 -14.56
CA ARG A 410 18.13 -6.95 -15.77
C ARG A 410 17.61 -7.59 -17.06
N GLY A 411 16.31 -7.91 -17.06
CA GLY A 411 15.61 -8.65 -18.12
C GLY A 411 15.86 -10.16 -18.16
N ILE A 412 16.83 -10.70 -17.40
CA ILE A 412 17.15 -12.13 -17.42
C ILE A 412 16.13 -12.90 -16.58
N VAL A 413 15.47 -13.89 -17.19
CA VAL A 413 14.60 -14.86 -16.52
C VAL A 413 15.31 -16.21 -16.44
N SER A 414 15.60 -16.67 -15.23
CA SER A 414 16.33 -17.91 -14.93
C SER A 414 15.39 -19.01 -14.44
N PHE A 415 15.47 -20.20 -15.03
CA PHE A 415 14.56 -21.32 -14.79
C PHE A 415 15.22 -22.66 -15.14
N ILE A 416 14.55 -23.77 -14.85
CA ILE A 416 14.92 -25.12 -15.29
C ILE A 416 14.04 -25.54 -16.46
N TYR A 417 14.61 -26.23 -17.44
CA TYR A 417 13.89 -26.91 -18.50
C TYR A 417 14.50 -28.30 -18.70
N ASN A 418 13.70 -29.35 -18.54
CA ASN A 418 14.16 -30.75 -18.64
C ASN A 418 15.47 -31.01 -17.85
N SER A 419 15.51 -30.60 -16.58
CA SER A 419 16.67 -30.72 -15.67
C SER A 419 17.92 -29.91 -16.05
N ARG A 420 17.84 -29.03 -17.06
CA ARG A 420 18.90 -28.11 -17.46
C ARG A 420 18.58 -26.68 -17.01
N ARG A 421 19.58 -25.96 -16.47
CA ARG A 421 19.46 -24.53 -16.17
C ARG A 421 19.45 -23.72 -17.47
N VAL A 422 18.43 -22.88 -17.62
CA VAL A 422 18.24 -22.02 -18.80
C VAL A 422 18.04 -20.58 -18.34
N PHE A 423 18.60 -19.66 -19.12
CA PHE A 423 18.43 -18.21 -18.94
C PHE A 423 17.82 -17.60 -20.21
N LEU A 424 16.59 -17.10 -20.11
CA LEU A 424 15.99 -16.27 -21.16
C LEU A 424 16.44 -14.84 -20.94
N ALA A 425 17.32 -14.33 -21.79
CA ALA A 425 18.07 -13.08 -21.53
C ALA A 425 18.02 -12.11 -22.72
N PRO A 426 18.03 -10.79 -22.48
CA PRO A 426 18.11 -9.79 -23.53
C PRO A 426 19.50 -9.78 -24.18
N HIS A 427 19.73 -8.86 -25.13
CA HIS A 427 21.07 -8.59 -25.64
C HIS A 427 21.99 -8.04 -24.52
N PRO A 428 23.32 -8.35 -24.54
CA PRO A 428 24.27 -7.84 -23.54
C PRO A 428 24.28 -6.31 -23.37
N SER A 429 23.86 -5.57 -24.40
CA SER A 429 23.75 -4.10 -24.37
C SER A 429 22.44 -3.59 -23.74
N TRP A 430 21.70 -4.41 -23.00
CA TRP A 430 20.48 -4.00 -22.28
C TRP A 430 20.75 -2.82 -21.35
N ARG A 431 19.92 -1.77 -21.43
CA ARG A 431 20.14 -0.50 -20.70
C ARG A 431 19.05 -0.16 -19.67
N GLY A 432 18.02 -0.98 -19.56
CA GLY A 432 16.87 -0.70 -18.70
C GLY A 432 15.59 -1.31 -19.24
N TYR A 433 14.54 -1.26 -18.42
CA TYR A 433 13.21 -1.68 -18.82
C TYR A 433 12.51 -0.60 -19.64
N ASP A 434 11.79 -1.03 -20.68
CA ASP A 434 10.91 -0.17 -21.46
C ASP A 434 9.47 -0.34 -20.95
N PRO A 435 8.88 0.68 -20.28
CA PRO A 435 7.54 0.57 -19.70
C PRO A 435 6.43 0.27 -20.72
N THR A 436 6.69 0.40 -22.02
CA THR A 436 5.72 0.05 -23.07
C THR A 436 5.63 -1.47 -23.34
N TRP A 437 6.49 -2.28 -22.70
CA TRP A 437 6.53 -3.74 -22.85
C TRP A 437 5.51 -4.49 -21.98
#